data_AF-A0A9J5W516-F1
#
_entry.id   AF-A0A9J5W516-F1
#
_cell.length_a   1.000
_cell.length_b   1.000
_cell.length_c   1.000
_cell.angle_alpha   90.00
_cell.angle_beta   90.00
_cell.angle_gamma   90.00
#
_symmetry.space_group_name_H-M   'P 1'
#
loop_
_entity.id
_entity.type
_entity.pdbx_description
1 polymer ?
#
loop_
_entity_poly.entity_id
_entity_poly.type
_entity_poly.pdbx_seq_one_letter_code
_entity_poly.pdbx_strand_id
1 'polypeptide(L)'
;MGFLKTKGEIYKAVEDIDVGPNSNQFYLTANVKAPRMAGFLVKVFAWLLETPIFGSIMLYFLKRNNLIHKLVTFAELQESPLYVPLHYYEGGKEEENQSGASPREQVRQALGCMVAPKPLYSFSRWTILDYSTAYNSKLITPTK
;
A
#
# COMPACT_ATOMS: atom_id res chain seq x y z
N MET A 1 -8.02 7.16 39.19
CA MET A 1 -8.22 7.85 37.90
C MET A 1 -8.49 6.81 36.80
N GLY A 2 -9.76 6.43 36.57
CA GLY A 2 -10.12 5.22 35.81
C GLY A 2 -11.12 5.38 34.65
N PHE A 3 -11.49 6.60 34.26
CA PHE A 3 -12.67 6.83 33.41
C PHE A 3 -12.40 6.94 31.88
N LEU A 4 -11.14 6.86 31.43
CA LEU A 4 -10.80 7.08 30.00
C LEU A 4 -9.95 5.98 29.35
N LYS A 5 -9.60 4.90 30.06
CA LYS A 5 -8.82 3.82 29.44
C LYS A 5 -9.73 2.93 28.61
N THR A 6 -9.58 3.00 27.28
CA THR A 6 -10.12 2.01 26.36
C THR A 6 -9.43 0.68 26.63
N LYS A 7 -10.20 -0.41 26.79
CA LYS A 7 -9.64 -1.76 26.89
C LYS A 7 -9.07 -2.14 25.52
N GLY A 8 -7.81 -2.57 25.48
CA GLY A 8 -7.20 -3.08 24.27
C GLY A 8 -7.64 -4.51 23.97
N GLU A 9 -7.41 -4.93 22.72
CA GLU A 9 -7.65 -6.30 22.28
C GLU A 9 -6.36 -7.12 22.41
N ILE A 10 -6.49 -8.40 22.75
CA ILE A 10 -5.37 -9.34 22.81
C ILE A 10 -5.42 -10.15 21.52
N TYR A 11 -4.39 -9.99 20.68
CA TYR A 11 -4.24 -10.71 19.42
C TYR A 11 -3.36 -11.93 19.63
N LYS A 12 -3.95 -13.10 19.36
CA LYS A 12 -3.21 -14.37 19.29
C LYS A 12 -2.38 -14.43 18.02
N ALA A 13 -1.39 -15.33 18.00
CA ALA A 13 -0.65 -15.63 16.80
C ALA A 13 -1.58 -16.15 15.70
N VAL A 14 -1.25 -15.85 14.44
CA VAL A 14 -2.00 -16.25 13.25
C VAL A 14 -2.13 -17.77 13.18
N GLU A 15 -1.09 -18.51 13.59
CA GLU A 15 -1.09 -19.98 13.64
C GLU A 15 -2.18 -20.56 14.55
N ASP A 16 -2.60 -19.81 15.58
CA ASP A 16 -3.60 -20.23 16.57
C ASP A 16 -5.04 -19.76 16.22
N ILE A 17 -5.21 -19.05 15.11
CA ILE A 17 -6.49 -18.47 14.72
C ILE A 17 -7.14 -19.31 13.61
N ASP A 18 -8.35 -19.81 13.89
CA ASP A 18 -9.20 -20.39 12.86
C ASP A 18 -9.71 -19.28 11.92
N VAL A 19 -9.34 -19.37 10.65
CA VAL A 19 -9.79 -18.49 9.55
C VAL A 19 -10.83 -19.17 8.66
N GLY A 20 -11.36 -20.33 9.07
CA GLY A 20 -12.37 -21.08 8.35
C GLY A 20 -13.72 -20.35 8.27
N PRO A 21 -14.63 -20.87 7.42
CA PRO A 21 -15.95 -20.26 7.19
C PRO A 21 -16.86 -20.23 8.42
N ASN A 22 -16.58 -21.08 9.43
CA ASN A 22 -17.32 -21.13 10.69
C ASN A 22 -16.58 -20.42 11.85
N SER A 23 -15.50 -19.71 11.55
CA SER A 23 -14.73 -19.01 12.57
C SER A 23 -15.53 -17.84 13.16
N ASN A 24 -15.23 -17.51 14.42
CA ASN A 24 -15.81 -16.34 15.08
C ASN A 24 -15.03 -15.04 14.77
N GLN A 25 -14.20 -15.05 13.73
CA GLN A 25 -13.42 -13.90 13.29
C GLN A 25 -14.30 -13.00 12.44
N PHE A 26 -14.30 -11.69 12.72
CA PHE A 26 -15.13 -10.73 12.02
C PHE A 26 -14.28 -9.76 11.20
N TYR A 27 -14.82 -9.34 10.06
CA TYR A 27 -14.16 -8.35 9.22
C TYR A 27 -14.26 -6.95 9.84
N LEU A 28 -13.11 -6.40 10.23
CA LEU A 28 -13.00 -5.03 10.71
C LEU A 28 -12.98 -4.06 9.53
N THR A 29 -14.10 -3.38 9.27
CA THR A 29 -14.13 -2.29 8.29
C THR A 29 -13.40 -1.06 8.82
N ALA A 30 -12.47 -0.52 8.04
CA ALA A 30 -11.79 0.74 8.37
C ALA A 30 -12.76 1.93 8.29
N ASN A 31 -13.41 2.27 9.40
CA ASN A 31 -14.26 3.46 9.50
C ASN A 31 -13.42 4.65 9.98
N VAL A 32 -12.66 5.23 9.05
CA VAL A 32 -11.81 6.39 9.33
C VAL A 32 -12.70 7.65 9.38
N LYS A 33 -12.77 8.27 10.55
CA LYS A 33 -13.51 9.51 10.79
C LYS A 33 -12.52 10.67 10.92
N ALA A 34 -12.58 11.59 9.96
CA ALA A 34 -11.81 12.83 10.00
C ALA A 34 -12.63 13.99 9.43
N PRO A 35 -12.47 15.21 9.96
CA PRO A 35 -13.09 16.41 9.40
C PRO A 35 -12.47 16.76 8.05
N ARG A 36 -13.30 16.98 7.02
CA ARG A 36 -12.84 17.48 5.71
C ARG A 36 -12.65 18.99 5.80
N MET A 37 -11.40 19.45 5.76
CA MET A 37 -11.06 20.87 5.89
C MET A 37 -10.20 21.31 4.71
N ALA A 38 -10.43 22.53 4.24
CA ALA A 38 -9.66 23.13 3.15
C ALA A 38 -9.49 24.64 3.40
N GLY A 39 -8.50 25.24 2.73
CA GLY A 39 -8.29 26.70 2.75
C GLY A 39 -7.88 27.25 4.12
N PHE A 40 -8.58 28.28 4.60
CA PHE A 40 -8.26 28.92 5.87
C PHE A 40 -8.48 27.99 7.07
N LEU A 41 -9.50 27.13 7.02
CA LEU A 41 -9.86 26.22 8.13
C LEU A 41 -8.74 25.22 8.43
N VAL A 42 -8.04 24.72 7.41
CA VAL A 42 -6.92 23.79 7.64
C VAL A 42 -5.76 24.48 8.35
N LYS A 43 -5.54 25.78 8.12
CA LYS A 43 -4.48 26.55 8.80
C LYS A 43 -4.77 26.71 10.29
N VAL A 44 -6.01 27.09 10.63
CA VAL A 44 -6.44 27.22 12.03
C VAL A 44 -6.36 25.87 12.74
N PHE A 45 -6.81 24.79 12.08
CA PHE A 45 -6.75 23.46 12.64
C PHE A 45 -5.31 22.96 12.85
N ALA A 46 -4.42 23.20 11.90
CA ALA A 46 -3.00 22.86 12.02
C ALA A 46 -2.33 23.64 13.18
N TRP A 47 -2.59 24.95 13.27
CA TRP A 47 -2.11 25.77 14.38
C TRP A 47 -2.58 25.23 15.74
N LEU A 48 -3.85 24.80 15.84
CA LEU A 48 -4.38 24.18 17.06
C LEU A 48 -3.71 22.84 17.38
N LEU A 49 -3.44 22.01 16.36
CA LEU A 49 -2.71 20.73 16.51
C LEU A 49 -1.27 20.92 16.98
N GLU A 50 -0.62 22.01 16.61
CA GLU A 50 0.77 22.31 16.98
C GLU A 50 0.89 22.85 18.41
N THR A 51 -0.20 23.29 19.03
CA THR A 51 -0.16 23.74 20.43
C THR A 51 0.06 22.56 21.40
N PRO A 52 0.95 22.67 22.41
CA PRO A 52 1.32 21.53 23.27
C PRO A 52 0.16 20.85 23.99
N ILE A 53 -0.81 21.64 24.48
CA ILE A 53 -1.93 21.13 25.29
C ILE A 53 -3.09 20.71 24.39
N PHE A 54 -3.62 21.62 23.57
CA PHE A 54 -4.79 21.32 22.73
C PHE A 54 -4.47 20.31 21.63
N GLY A 55 -3.26 20.36 21.06
CA GLY A 55 -2.82 19.39 20.07
C GLY A 55 -2.80 17.96 20.61
N SER A 56 -2.22 17.76 21.80
CA SER A 56 -2.18 16.45 22.46
C SER A 56 -3.58 15.90 22.77
N ILE A 57 -4.48 16.76 23.27
CA ILE A 57 -5.88 16.39 23.55
C ILE A 57 -6.61 16.03 22.27
N MET A 58 -6.47 16.84 21.21
CA MET A 58 -7.14 16.63 19.94
C MET A 58 -6.65 15.36 19.25
N LEU A 59 -5.33 15.11 19.25
CA LEU A 59 -4.74 13.87 18.74
C LEU A 59 -5.22 12.64 19.52
N TYR A 60 -5.34 12.73 20.84
CA TYR A 60 -5.89 11.65 21.65
C TYR A 60 -7.31 11.27 21.20
N PHE A 61 -8.20 12.25 21.00
CA PHE A 61 -9.55 11.98 20.51
C PHE A 61 -9.57 11.46 19.07
N LEU A 62 -8.76 12.01 18.17
CA LEU A 62 -8.65 11.53 16.79
C LEU A 62 -8.19 10.08 16.74
N LYS A 63 -7.15 9.71 17.50
CA LYS A 63 -6.65 8.34 17.59
C LYS A 63 -7.68 7.39 18.20
N ARG A 64 -8.42 7.85 19.23
CA ARG A 64 -9.48 7.07 19.87
C ARG A 64 -10.64 6.78 18.92
N ASN A 65 -11.10 7.80 18.21
CA ASN A 65 -12.25 7.71 17.29
C ASN A 65 -11.95 6.85 16.06
N ASN A 66 -10.66 6.68 15.72
CA ASN A 66 -10.18 5.89 14.60
C ASN A 66 -9.61 4.52 15.03
N LEU A 67 -10.01 4.00 16.19
CA LEU A 67 -9.63 2.68 16.72
C LEU A 67 -8.11 2.46 16.98
N ILE A 68 -7.25 3.45 16.72
CA ILE A 68 -5.79 3.33 16.89
C ILE A 68 -5.44 2.96 18.34
N HIS A 69 -6.11 3.57 19.32
CA HIS A 69 -5.87 3.22 20.72
C HIS A 69 -6.25 1.77 21.05
N LYS A 70 -7.31 1.25 20.43
CA LYS A 70 -7.80 -0.12 20.65
C LYS A 70 -6.90 -1.16 19.97
N LEU A 71 -6.46 -0.87 18.74
CA LEU A 71 -5.75 -1.81 17.86
C LEU A 71 -4.23 -1.73 17.95
N VAL A 72 -3.68 -0.60 18.42
CA VAL A 72 -2.23 -0.35 18.44
C VAL A 72 -1.75 0.00 19.84
N THR A 73 -2.29 1.06 20.45
CA THR A 73 -1.72 1.58 21.72
C THR A 73 -1.92 0.65 22.91
N PHE A 74 -3.09 0.02 22.99
CA PHE A 74 -3.44 -0.88 24.09
C PHE A 74 -3.54 -2.34 23.66
N ALA A 75 -3.31 -2.63 22.38
CA ALA A 75 -3.36 -3.99 21.90
C ALA A 75 -2.11 -4.77 22.35
N GLU A 76 -2.33 -6.03 22.71
CA GLU A 76 -1.25 -6.96 23.05
C GLU A 76 -1.14 -7.95 21.90
N LEU A 77 -0.05 -7.85 21.12
CA LEU A 77 0.25 -8.78 20.03
C LEU A 77 1.22 -9.82 20.58
N GLN A 78 0.83 -11.10 20.49
CA GLN A 78 1.68 -12.20 20.94
C GLN A 78 2.84 -12.49 19.97
N GLU A 79 2.69 -12.09 18.70
CA GLU A 79 3.71 -12.29 17.67
C GLU A 79 4.88 -11.31 17.83
N SER A 80 6.06 -11.77 17.41
CA SER A 80 7.24 -10.90 17.33
C SER A 80 7.15 -9.97 16.13
N PRO A 81 7.64 -8.72 16.23
CA PRO A 81 7.52 -7.74 15.16
C PRO A 81 8.37 -8.12 13.95
N LEU A 82 7.74 -8.08 12.77
CA LEU A 82 8.40 -8.22 11.48
C LEU A 82 8.67 -6.84 10.87
N TYR A 83 9.93 -6.39 10.90
CA TYR A 83 10.29 -5.04 10.40
C TYR A 83 10.48 -4.98 8.88
N VAL A 84 10.81 -6.11 8.26
CA VAL A 84 11.05 -6.23 6.81
C VAL A 84 10.31 -7.47 6.32
N PRO A 85 9.65 -7.43 5.15
CA PRO A 85 8.97 -8.59 4.60
C PRO A 85 9.91 -9.80 4.47
N LEU A 86 9.62 -10.87 5.21
CA LEU A 86 10.28 -12.17 5.05
C LEU A 86 9.47 -12.99 4.05
N HIS A 87 10.05 -13.22 2.87
CA HIS A 87 9.47 -14.11 1.88
C HIS A 87 10.18 -15.45 2.02
N TYR A 88 9.45 -16.48 2.46
CA TYR A 88 9.95 -17.84 2.42
C TYR A 88 9.89 -18.32 0.96
N TYR A 89 11.05 -18.55 0.37
CA TYR A 89 11.13 -19.04 -1.00
C TYR A 89 10.74 -20.53 -1.03
N GLU A 90 9.49 -20.83 -1.38
CA GLU A 90 9.01 -22.19 -1.59
C GLU A 90 9.33 -22.67 -3.01
N GLY A 91 10.62 -22.75 -3.39
CA GLY A 91 11.16 -23.65 -4.43
C GLY A 91 10.51 -23.69 -5.83
N GLY A 92 9.51 -22.86 -6.09
CA GLY A 92 8.83 -22.75 -7.36
C GLY A 92 9.74 -22.00 -8.29
N LYS A 93 9.95 -22.55 -9.49
CA LYS A 93 10.71 -21.93 -10.57
C LYS A 93 10.02 -20.63 -11.01
N GLU A 94 10.14 -19.57 -10.22
CA GLU A 94 10.29 -18.27 -10.81
C GLU A 94 11.57 -18.38 -11.64
N GLU A 95 11.43 -18.45 -12.96
CA GLU A 95 12.54 -18.14 -13.85
C GLU A 95 12.86 -16.66 -13.64
N GLU A 96 13.50 -16.36 -12.51
CA GLU A 96 14.26 -15.15 -12.32
C GLU A 96 15.34 -15.23 -13.39
N ASN A 97 15.04 -14.64 -14.55
CA ASN A 97 15.99 -14.48 -15.63
C ASN A 97 17.02 -13.45 -15.19
N GLN A 98 17.90 -13.94 -14.33
CA GLN A 98 19.22 -13.48 -13.94
C GLN A 98 19.36 -11.98 -13.72
N SER A 99 19.26 -11.65 -12.43
CA SER A 99 20.05 -10.62 -11.75
C SER A 99 21.48 -10.54 -12.32
N GLY A 100 21.79 -9.45 -13.02
CA GLY A 100 23.13 -9.15 -13.53
C GLY A 100 23.20 -8.67 -14.99
N ALA A 101 22.17 -8.93 -15.80
CA ALA A 101 22.10 -8.41 -17.16
C ALA A 101 21.95 -6.88 -17.18
N SER A 102 22.59 -6.22 -18.15
CA SER A 102 22.44 -4.77 -18.32
C SER A 102 20.99 -4.43 -18.68
N PRO A 103 20.47 -3.23 -18.34
CA PRO A 103 19.09 -2.84 -18.68
C PRO A 103 18.74 -3.02 -20.17
N ARG A 104 19.72 -2.83 -21.06
CA ARG A 104 19.54 -3.05 -22.51
C ARG A 104 19.30 -4.51 -22.86
N GLU A 105 20.01 -5.43 -22.22
CA GLU A 105 19.86 -6.87 -22.45
C GLU A 105 18.53 -7.38 -21.90
N GLN A 106 18.11 -6.87 -20.74
CA GLN A 106 16.79 -7.16 -20.17
C GLN A 106 15.67 -6.71 -21.10
N VAL A 107 15.78 -5.52 -21.70
CA VAL A 107 14.80 -5.06 -22.71
C VAL A 107 14.77 -6.01 -23.91
N ARG A 108 15.93 -6.46 -24.40
CA ARG A 108 15.99 -7.42 -25.52
C ARG A 108 15.32 -8.75 -25.17
N GLN A 109 15.54 -9.24 -23.95
CA GLN A 109 14.89 -10.45 -23.46
C GLN A 109 13.38 -10.28 -23.34
N ALA A 110 12.93 -9.17 -22.77
CA ALA A 110 11.51 -8.84 -22.65
C ALA A 110 10.82 -8.77 -24.02
N LEU A 111 11.48 -8.22 -25.05
CA LEU A 111 10.96 -8.21 -26.43
C LEU A 111 10.70 -9.62 -26.96
N GLY A 112 11.56 -10.60 -26.63
CA GLY A 112 11.38 -12.01 -27.01
C GLY A 112 10.18 -12.69 -26.33
N CYS A 113 9.76 -12.18 -25.18
CA CYS A 113 8.58 -12.66 -24.45
C CYS A 113 7.28 -11.97 -24.88
N MET A 114 7.33 -10.93 -25.73
CA MET A 114 6.14 -10.19 -26.14
C MET A 114 5.33 -10.97 -27.18
N VAL A 115 4.01 -10.97 -27.00
CA VAL A 115 3.07 -11.45 -28.02
C VAL A 115 2.89 -10.35 -29.05
N ALA A 116 2.95 -10.71 -30.34
CA ALA A 116 2.75 -9.75 -31.42
C ALA A 116 1.38 -9.05 -31.29
N PRO A 117 1.33 -7.71 -31.45
CA PRO A 117 0.09 -6.96 -31.30
C PRO A 117 -0.93 -7.42 -32.36
N LYS A 118 -2.10 -7.87 -31.90
CA LYS A 118 -3.22 -8.17 -32.79
C LYS A 118 -3.85 -6.84 -33.24
N PRO A 119 -4.25 -6.70 -34.51
CA PRO A 119 -4.95 -5.51 -34.95
C PRO A 119 -6.29 -5.42 -34.20
N LEU A 120 -6.38 -4.44 -33.30
CA LEU A 120 -7.58 -4.12 -32.55
C LEU A 120 -8.30 -2.99 -33.28
N TYR A 121 -9.55 -3.23 -33.70
CA TYR A 121 -10.40 -2.25 -34.37
C TYR A 121 -11.04 -1.22 -33.40
N SER A 122 -10.52 -1.09 -32.18
CA SER A 122 -11.02 -0.20 -31.13
C SER A 122 -9.94 0.77 -30.66
N PHE A 123 -10.35 1.86 -29.99
CA PHE A 123 -9.42 2.84 -29.45
C PHE A 123 -8.40 2.17 -28.52
N SER A 124 -7.12 2.35 -28.87
CA SER A 124 -5.98 1.84 -28.12
C SER A 124 -4.98 2.97 -27.90
N ARG A 125 -4.32 2.96 -26.74
CA ARG A 125 -3.23 3.91 -26.45
C ARG A 125 -1.97 3.47 -27.18
N TRP A 126 -1.15 4.43 -27.59
CA TRP A 126 0.18 4.17 -28.14
C TRP A 126 1.06 3.43 -27.12
N THR A 127 1.75 2.39 -27.58
CA THR A 127 2.71 1.61 -26.79
C THR A 127 4.14 2.06 -27.05
N ILE A 128 5.06 1.64 -26.18
CA ILE A 128 6.50 1.88 -26.37
C ILE A 128 6.99 1.29 -27.71
N LEU A 129 6.46 0.13 -28.10
CA LEU A 129 6.82 -0.53 -29.36
C LEU A 129 6.34 0.28 -30.58
N ASP A 130 5.17 0.91 -30.49
CA ASP A 130 4.65 1.73 -31.59
C ASP A 130 5.54 2.96 -31.82
N TYR A 131 5.93 3.66 -30.75
CA TYR A 131 6.88 4.78 -30.84
C TYR A 131 8.26 4.32 -31.34
N SER A 132 8.79 3.21 -30.80
CA SER A 132 10.08 2.66 -31.24
C SER A 132 10.07 2.30 -32.73
N THR A 133 8.99 1.66 -33.19
CA THR A 133 8.78 1.33 -34.60
C THR A 133 8.74 2.59 -35.45
N ALA A 134 7.96 3.60 -35.06
CA ALA A 134 7.79 4.82 -35.81
C ALA A 134 9.07 5.67 -35.89
N TYR A 135 9.90 5.66 -34.84
CA TYR A 135 11.23 6.27 -34.85
C TYR A 135 12.20 5.53 -35.77
N ASN A 136 12.24 4.20 -35.66
CA ASN A 136 13.11 3.36 -36.50
C ASN A 136 12.72 3.41 -37.98
N SER A 137 11.43 3.55 -38.28
CA SER A 137 10.90 3.73 -39.63
C SER A 137 11.01 5.16 -40.16
N LYS A 138 11.58 6.08 -39.37
CA LYS A 138 11.72 7.52 -39.69
C LYS A 138 10.38 8.21 -40.00
N LEU A 139 9.27 7.69 -39.47
CA LEU A 139 7.95 8.31 -39.62
C LEU A 139 7.85 9.56 -38.74
N ILE A 140 8.40 9.46 -37.54
CA ILE A 140 8.54 10.55 -36.58
C ILE A 140 9.94 10.49 -35.97
N THR A 141 10.35 11.57 -35.31
CA THR A 141 11.65 11.65 -34.61
C THR A 141 11.40 12.22 -33.22
N PRO A 142 12.07 11.72 -32.17
CA PRO A 142 12.03 12.38 -30.87
C PRO A 142 12.68 13.76 -31.00
N THR A 143 11.91 14.82 -30.86
CA THR A 143 12.45 16.18 -30.69
C THR A 143 12.57 16.47 -29.20
N LYS A 144 13.53 17.33 -28.83
CA LYS A 144 13.66 17.83 -27.47
C LYS A 144 12.46 18.68 -27.06
#